data_AF-A0A352SX54-F1
#
_entry.id   AF-A0A352SX54-F1
#
_cell.length_a   1.000
_cell.length_b   1.000
_cell.length_c   1.000
_cell.angle_alpha   90.00
_cell.angle_beta   90.00
_cell.angle_gamma   90.00
#
_symmetry.space_group_name_H-M   'P 1'
#
loop_
_entity.id
_entity.type
_entity.pdbx_description
1 polymer ?
#
loop_
_entity_poly.entity_id
_entity_poly.type
_entity_poly.pdbx_seq_one_letter_code
_entity_poly.pdbx_strand_id
1 'polypeptide(L)'
;MECIEISQEKKEKYLEMVKECREMIKTEKNRHCTCPKIKCEWHGKCFECVLLHRINQDHVPCCLQPMLRSKIKELAKVAEMIAEPKPLTPGEYWDYVNEVCPNSEGK
;
A
#
# COMPACT_ATOMS: atom_id res chain seq x y z
N MET A 1 2.35 4.28 -34.04
CA MET A 1 2.44 4.87 -32.70
C MET A 1 2.24 6.37 -32.87
N GLU A 2 1.04 6.86 -32.61
CA GLU A 2 0.76 8.31 -32.73
C GLU A 2 1.52 9.07 -31.65
N CYS A 3 2.22 10.12 -32.04
CA CYS A 3 2.82 11.06 -31.10
C CYS A 3 1.70 11.98 -30.60
N ILE A 4 1.30 11.81 -29.35
CA ILE A 4 0.31 12.68 -28.72
C ILE A 4 0.99 14.03 -28.43
N GLU A 5 0.58 15.10 -29.12
CA GLU A 5 1.01 16.45 -28.78
C GLU A 5 0.47 16.86 -27.40
N ILE A 6 1.39 17.23 -26.50
CA ILE A 6 1.05 17.63 -25.13
C ILE A 6 0.83 19.15 -25.10
N SER A 7 -0.44 19.56 -24.93
CA SER A 7 -0.80 20.98 -24.81
C SER A 7 -0.24 21.64 -23.55
N GLN A 8 -0.09 22.96 -23.59
CA GLN A 8 0.35 23.77 -22.45
C GLN A 8 -0.57 23.61 -21.24
N GLU A 9 -1.89 23.62 -21.47
CA GLU A 9 -2.91 23.40 -20.44
C GLU A 9 -2.72 22.05 -19.70
N LYS A 10 -2.41 20.96 -20.42
CA LYS A 10 -2.15 19.65 -19.81
C LYS A 10 -0.92 19.68 -18.89
N LYS A 11 0.12 20.42 -19.27
CA LYS A 11 1.33 20.58 -18.44
C LYS A 11 1.02 21.37 -17.17
N GLU A 12 0.24 22.44 -17.27
CA GLU A 12 -0.18 23.26 -16.14
C GLU A 12 -1.05 22.47 -15.16
N LYS A 13 -2.00 21.69 -15.67
CA LYS A 13 -2.82 20.81 -14.83
C LYS A 13 -1.98 19.75 -14.09
N TYR A 14 -1.00 19.14 -14.78
CA TYR A 14 -0.10 18.18 -14.14
C TYR A 14 0.78 18.84 -13.07
N LEU A 15 1.25 20.08 -13.31
CA LEU A 15 2.00 20.85 -12.34
C LEU A 15 1.19 21.09 -11.06
N GLU A 16 -0.07 21.52 -11.18
CA GLU A 16 -0.91 21.75 -10.00
C GLU A 16 -1.20 20.46 -9.23
N MET A 17 -1.49 19.36 -9.93
CA MET A 17 -1.63 18.04 -9.30
C MET A 17 -0.36 17.63 -8.51
N VAL A 18 0.83 17.87 -9.07
CA VAL A 18 2.10 17.56 -8.39
C VAL A 18 2.32 18.44 -7.16
N LYS A 19 1.96 19.73 -7.23
CA LYS A 19 2.03 20.64 -6.08
C LYS A 19 1.11 20.16 -4.95
N GLU A 20 -0.13 19.79 -5.26
CA GLU A 20 -1.08 19.26 -4.28
C GLU A 20 -0.54 17.97 -3.63
N CYS A 21 -0.02 17.04 -4.44
CA CYS A 21 0.58 15.81 -3.92
C CYS A 21 1.76 16.09 -2.97
N ARG A 22 2.61 17.09 -3.28
CA ARG A 22 3.73 17.51 -2.41
C ARG A 22 3.25 18.01 -1.05
N GLU A 23 2.14 18.73 -0.98
CA GLU A 23 1.57 19.18 0.30
C GLU A 23 0.90 18.04 1.06
N MET A 24 0.19 17.15 0.34
CA MET A 24 -0.43 15.96 0.94
C MET A 24 0.58 15.06 1.67
N ILE A 25 1.74 14.79 1.06
CA ILE A 25 2.77 13.91 1.67
C ILE A 25 3.54 14.57 2.83
N LYS A 26 3.43 15.89 3.01
CA LYS A 26 4.01 16.58 4.17
C LYS A 26 3.12 16.46 5.40
N THR A 27 1.83 16.23 5.23
CA THR A 27 0.86 16.21 6.34
C THR A 27 1.07 14.97 7.21
N GLU A 28 1.18 15.17 8.52
CA GLU A 28 1.48 14.11 9.49
C GLU A 28 0.46 12.96 9.47
N LYS A 29 -0.83 13.29 9.25
CA LYS A 29 -1.91 12.31 9.07
C LYS A 29 -1.61 11.29 7.96
N ASN A 30 -0.89 11.69 6.91
CA ASN A 30 -0.59 10.85 5.75
C ASN A 30 0.76 10.09 5.89
N ARG A 31 1.50 10.31 6.98
CA ARG A 31 2.80 9.67 7.26
C ARG A 31 2.70 8.42 8.13
N HIS A 32 1.59 8.26 8.83
CA HIS A 32 1.36 7.13 9.72
C HIS A 32 1.01 5.85 8.96
N CYS A 33 1.63 4.73 9.34
CA CYS A 33 1.28 3.42 8.78
C CYS A 33 -0.11 3.01 9.26
N THR A 34 -1.02 2.73 8.33
CA THR A 34 -2.40 2.30 8.62
C THR A 34 -2.57 0.78 8.66
N CYS A 35 -1.46 0.02 8.60
CA CYS A 35 -1.49 -1.43 8.57
C CYS A 35 -1.90 -2.00 9.95
N PRO A 36 -2.89 -2.91 10.02
CA PRO A 36 -3.32 -3.49 11.30
C PRO A 36 -2.30 -4.48 11.90
N LYS A 37 -1.25 -4.87 11.16
CA LYS A 37 -0.23 -5.85 11.61
C LYS A 37 0.83 -5.19 12.51
N ILE A 38 0.44 -4.71 13.68
CA ILE A 38 1.32 -3.95 14.62
C ILE A 38 2.50 -4.77 15.17
N LYS A 39 2.41 -6.11 15.18
CA LYS A 39 3.51 -6.97 15.65
C LYS A 39 4.62 -7.15 14.60
N CYS A 40 4.34 -6.86 13.33
CA CYS A 40 5.28 -6.92 12.22
C CYS A 40 6.51 -6.04 12.47
N GLU A 41 7.70 -6.56 12.20
CA GLU A 41 8.96 -5.83 12.38
C GLU A 41 9.14 -4.64 11.43
N TRP A 42 8.45 -4.67 10.27
CA TRP A 42 8.44 -3.58 9.29
C TRP A 42 7.27 -2.61 9.46
N HIS A 43 6.50 -2.73 10.54
CA HIS A 43 5.42 -1.78 10.81
C HIS A 43 6.00 -0.35 10.95
N GLY A 44 5.41 0.63 10.27
CA GLY A 44 5.96 2.00 10.20
C GLY A 44 7.09 2.20 9.19
N LYS A 45 7.81 1.14 8.80
CA LYS A 45 8.91 1.14 7.83
C LYS A 45 8.37 0.98 6.39
N CYS A 46 7.68 2.02 5.89
CA CYS A 46 6.91 1.94 4.62
C CYS A 46 7.77 1.63 3.39
N PHE A 47 9.02 2.12 3.34
CA PHE A 47 9.92 1.86 2.21
C PHE A 47 10.31 0.38 2.15
N GLU A 48 10.74 -0.17 3.29
CA GLU A 48 11.10 -1.57 3.50
C GLU A 48 9.91 -2.50 3.25
N CYS A 49 8.71 -2.10 3.71
CA CYS A 49 7.48 -2.82 3.46
C CYS A 49 7.19 -2.94 1.95
N VAL A 50 7.28 -1.84 1.20
CA VAL A 50 7.07 -1.87 -0.27
C VAL A 50 8.14 -2.73 -0.95
N LEU A 51 9.40 -2.63 -0.53
CA LEU A 51 10.49 -3.44 -1.08
C LEU A 51 10.25 -4.94 -0.85
N LEU A 52 9.86 -5.33 0.37
CA LEU A 52 9.55 -6.71 0.73
C LEU A 52 8.42 -7.28 -0.14
N HIS A 53 7.30 -6.56 -0.27
CA HIS A 53 6.17 -6.99 -1.08
C HIS A 53 6.51 -7.03 -2.58
N ARG A 54 7.38 -6.12 -3.06
CA ARG A 54 7.86 -6.13 -4.44
C ARG A 54 8.72 -7.36 -4.75
N ILE A 55 9.58 -7.78 -3.82
CA ILE A 55 10.43 -8.96 -3.97
C ILE A 55 9.60 -10.24 -3.86
N ASN A 56 8.70 -10.32 -2.88
CA ASN A 56 7.92 -11.53 -2.61
C ASN A 56 6.83 -11.79 -3.66
N GLN A 57 6.30 -10.75 -4.32
CA GLN A 57 5.28 -10.83 -5.38
C GLN A 57 3.97 -11.58 -5.04
N ASP A 58 3.74 -11.92 -3.78
CA ASP A 58 2.54 -12.63 -3.34
C ASP A 58 1.29 -11.72 -3.28
N HIS A 59 1.41 -10.54 -2.65
CA HIS A 59 0.32 -9.58 -2.48
C HIS A 59 0.85 -8.17 -2.23
N VAL A 60 -0.02 -7.16 -2.37
CA VAL A 60 0.35 -5.75 -2.12
C VAL A 60 0.29 -5.38 -0.62
N PRO A 61 1.04 -4.34 -0.18
CA PRO A 61 0.97 -3.82 1.18
C PRO A 61 -0.46 -3.47 1.62
N CYS A 62 -0.77 -3.65 2.91
CA CYS A 62 -2.11 -3.39 3.45
C CYS A 62 -2.65 -1.99 3.14
N CYS A 63 -1.79 -0.96 3.11
CA CYS A 63 -2.19 0.41 2.81
C CYS A 63 -2.69 0.60 1.36
N LEU A 64 -2.26 -0.24 0.41
CA LEU A 64 -2.70 -0.17 -0.99
C LEU A 64 -3.94 -1.06 -1.27
N GLN A 65 -4.23 -2.01 -0.40
CA GLN A 65 -5.35 -2.94 -0.59
C GLN A 65 -6.72 -2.26 -0.69
N PRO A 66 -7.07 -1.20 0.09
CA PRO A 66 -8.37 -0.54 -0.03
C PRO A 66 -8.66 -0.01 -1.44
N MET A 67 -7.66 0.60 -2.09
CA MET A 67 -7.77 1.12 -3.46
C MET A 67 -8.03 0.01 -4.48
N LEU A 68 -7.44 -1.17 -4.30
CA LEU A 68 -7.65 -2.30 -5.20
C LEU A 68 -8.95 -3.02 -4.91
N ARG A 69 -9.30 -3.22 -3.63
CA ARG A 69 -10.52 -3.91 -3.21
C ARG A 69 -11.77 -3.22 -3.76
N SER A 70 -11.82 -1.89 -3.78
CA SER A 70 -12.96 -1.18 -4.39
C SER A 70 -13.12 -1.52 -5.86
N LYS A 71 -12.02 -1.49 -6.64
CA LYS A 71 -12.03 -1.83 -8.07
C LYS A 71 -12.37 -3.30 -8.32
N ILE A 72 -11.78 -4.22 -7.54
CA ILE A 72 -12.03 -5.67 -7.66
C ILE A 72 -13.50 -5.99 -7.34
N LYS A 73 -14.08 -5.36 -6.32
CA LYS A 73 -15.50 -5.54 -5.98
C LYS A 73 -16.42 -5.07 -7.11
N GLU A 74 -16.15 -3.93 -7.72
CA GLU A 74 -16.95 -3.48 -8.87
C GLU A 74 -16.83 -4.44 -10.06
N LEU A 75 -15.62 -4.96 -10.33
CA LEU A 75 -15.44 -5.97 -11.38
C LEU A 75 -16.19 -7.27 -11.07
N ALA A 76 -16.14 -7.76 -9.82
CA ALA A 76 -16.81 -8.99 -9.40
C ALA A 76 -18.33 -8.90 -9.59
N LYS A 77 -18.94 -7.73 -9.29
CA LYS A 77 -20.37 -7.49 -9.48
C LYS A 77 -20.82 -7.67 -10.93
N VAL A 78 -19.99 -7.32 -11.92
CA VAL A 78 -20.32 -7.49 -13.35
C VAL A 78 -20.55 -8.95 -13.72
N ALA A 79 -19.95 -9.88 -12.97
CA ALA A 79 -20.09 -11.32 -13.14
C ALA A 79 -20.96 -11.98 -12.06
N GLU A 80 -21.78 -11.21 -11.33
CA GLU A 80 -22.61 -11.70 -10.21
C GLU A 80 -21.80 -12.41 -9.10
N MET A 81 -20.52 -12.06 -8.94
CA MET A 81 -19.61 -12.66 -7.95
C MET A 81 -19.46 -11.81 -6.70
N ILE A 82 -19.22 -12.47 -5.57
CA ILE A 82 -18.83 -11.84 -4.31
C ILE A 82 -17.33 -12.01 -4.09
N ALA A 83 -16.62 -10.91 -3.87
CA ALA A 83 -15.21 -10.90 -3.51
C ALA A 83 -15.04 -10.53 -2.04
N GLU A 84 -14.42 -11.44 -1.26
CA GLU A 84 -14.21 -11.27 0.17
C GLU A 84 -12.73 -11.15 0.53
N PRO A 85 -12.36 -10.38 1.56
CA PRO A 85 -10.99 -10.32 2.04
C PRO A 85 -10.55 -11.66 2.67
N LYS A 86 -9.32 -12.09 2.36
CA LYS A 86 -8.66 -13.17 3.11
C LYS A 86 -8.45 -12.74 4.57
N PRO A 87 -8.58 -13.66 5.56
CA PRO A 87 -8.19 -13.39 6.94
C PRO A 87 -6.76 -12.87 7.06
N LEU A 88 -6.53 -11.97 8.00
CA LEU A 88 -5.18 -11.51 8.31
C LEU A 88 -4.38 -12.64 8.95
N THR A 89 -3.09 -12.73 8.59
CA THR A 89 -2.12 -13.56 9.32
C THR A 89 -2.25 -13.33 10.84
N PRO A 90 -2.43 -14.39 11.64
CA PRO A 90 -2.53 -14.30 13.09
C PRO A 90 -1.31 -13.61 13.71
N GLY A 91 -1.52 -12.91 14.83
CA GLY A 91 -0.44 -12.27 15.58
C GLY A 91 0.54 -13.28 16.19
N GLU A 92 0.06 -14.47 16.51
CA GLU A 92 0.83 -15.58 17.11
C GLU A 92 2.04 -15.99 16.27
N TYR A 93 1.96 -15.85 14.94
CA TYR A 93 3.09 -16.18 14.07
C TYR A 93 4.25 -15.20 14.28
N TRP A 94 3.95 -13.92 14.51
CA TRP A 94 4.96 -12.94 14.87
C TRP A 94 5.46 -13.14 16.30
N ASP A 95 4.62 -13.60 17.22
CA ASP A 95 5.06 -13.95 18.58
C ASP A 95 6.12 -15.06 18.52
N TYR A 96 5.86 -16.11 17.74
CA TYR A 96 6.81 -17.20 17.52
C TYR A 96 8.11 -16.74 16.83
N VAL A 97 8.01 -15.89 15.79
CA VAL A 97 9.20 -15.32 15.13
C VAL A 97 10.05 -14.53 16.13
N ASN A 98 9.42 -13.71 16.97
CA ASN A 98 10.13 -12.92 17.98
C ASN A 98 10.78 -13.79 19.07
N GLU A 99 10.20 -14.97 19.36
CA GLU A 99 10.76 -15.94 20.30
C GLU A 99 11.98 -16.68 19.71
N VAL A 100 11.87 -17.16 18.47
CA VAL A 100 12.87 -18.07 17.86
C VAL A 100 13.97 -17.32 17.09
N CYS A 101 13.61 -16.20 16.46
CA CYS A 101 14.50 -15.41 15.62
C CYS A 101 14.28 -13.91 15.89
N PRO A 102 14.64 -13.43 17.10
CA PRO A 102 14.44 -12.03 17.47
C PRO A 102 15.23 -11.12 16.54
N ASN A 103 14.59 -10.01 16.12
CA ASN A 103 15.26 -8.99 15.34
C ASN A 103 16.32 -8.26 16.20
N SER A 104 17.58 -8.36 15.81
CA SER A 104 18.74 -7.76 16.49
C SER A 104 18.83 -6.24 16.34
N GLU A 105 18.09 -5.65 15.40
CA GLU A 105 18.13 -4.21 15.09
C GLU A 105 17.12 -3.38 15.89
N GLY A 106 16.32 -4.01 16.77
CA GLY A 106 15.29 -3.34 17.56
C GLY A 106 14.09 -2.84 16.71
N LYS A 107 13.01 -2.49 17.40
CA LYS A 107 11.85 -1.81 16.78
C LYS A 107 12.02 -0.31 16.80
#